data_AF-A0A7V8ZDZ5-F1
#
_entry.id   AF-A0A7V8ZDZ5-F1
#
_cell.length_a   1.000
_cell.length_b   1.000
_cell.length_c   1.000
_cell.angle_alpha   90.00
_cell.angle_beta   90.00
_cell.angle_gamma   90.00
#
_symmetry.space_group_name_H-M   'P 1'
#
loop_
_entity.id
_entity.type
_entity.pdbx_description
1 polymer ?
#
loop_
_entity_poly.entity_id
_entity_poly.type
_entity_poly.pdbx_seq_one_letter_code
_entity_poly.pdbx_strand_id
1 'polypeptide(L)' 'MRRSALLLLATVVFMSTATVALASSLIGSDEDDVLRGTAQPDQIYAEGGDDRVFGGGGGDYL' A
#
# COMPACT_ATOMS: atom_id res chain seq x y z
N MET A 1 20.03 5.95 38.99
CA MET A 1 20.59 5.13 37.88
C MET A 1 19.98 3.75 38.01
N ARG A 2 19.10 3.36 37.07
CA ARG A 2 18.20 2.20 37.20
C ARG A 2 18.91 0.90 36.80
N ARG A 3 19.01 0.01 37.81
CA ARG A 3 19.05 -1.47 37.85
C ARG A 3 19.24 -2.26 36.53
N SER A 4 20.25 -3.11 36.57
CA SER A 4 20.67 -4.18 35.64
C SER A 4 19.67 -5.35 35.48
N ALA A 5 19.70 -6.05 34.32
CA ALA A 5 19.62 -7.52 34.10
C ALA A 5 19.23 -7.86 32.63
N LEU A 6 20.09 -8.48 31.80
CA LEU A 6 20.15 -9.93 31.40
C LEU A 6 18.87 -10.41 30.64
N LEU A 7 18.85 -11.17 29.52
CA LEU A 7 19.74 -12.11 28.83
C LEU A 7 19.06 -12.61 27.51
N LEU A 8 19.87 -13.06 26.53
CA LEU A 8 19.66 -14.18 25.56
C LEU A 8 18.53 -14.04 24.51
N LEU A 9 18.65 -14.51 23.26
CA LEU A 9 19.39 -15.62 22.69
C LEU A 9 19.50 -15.39 21.17
N ALA A 10 20.68 -15.65 20.59
CA ALA A 10 20.88 -15.65 19.15
C ALA A 10 20.16 -16.84 18.50
N THR A 11 19.37 -16.63 17.44
CA THR A 11 19.23 -17.61 16.36
C THR A 11 18.65 -17.02 15.07
N VAL A 12 19.47 -17.13 14.02
CA VAL A 12 19.11 -17.46 12.63
C VAL A 12 18.47 -16.36 11.76
N VAL A 13 19.36 -15.76 10.98
CA VAL A 13 19.18 -15.31 9.59
C VAL A 13 18.11 -16.09 8.84
N PHE A 14 17.11 -15.40 8.30
CA PHE A 14 16.68 -15.67 6.94
C PHE A 14 16.32 -14.34 6.28
N MET A 15 17.16 -13.89 5.33
CA MET A 15 16.78 -12.85 4.40
C MET A 15 15.68 -13.39 3.50
N SER A 16 14.44 -13.38 3.97
CA SER A 16 13.30 -13.36 3.06
C SER A 16 12.88 -11.90 2.94
N THR A 17 13.48 -11.18 1.99
CA THR A 17 12.73 -10.11 1.32
C THR A 17 11.65 -10.78 0.48
N ALA A 18 10.70 -11.46 1.13
CA ALA A 18 9.38 -11.62 0.55
C ALA A 18 8.85 -10.19 0.53
N THR A 19 9.09 -9.50 -0.59
CA THR A 19 8.35 -8.30 -0.91
C THR A 19 6.90 -8.72 -0.86
N VAL A 20 6.24 -8.46 0.26
CA VAL A 20 4.79 -8.52 0.32
C VAL A 20 4.37 -7.52 -0.74
N ALA A 21 3.84 -8.02 -1.85
CA ALA A 21 3.11 -7.19 -2.78
C ALA A 21 1.87 -6.72 -2.02
N LEU A 22 2.02 -5.62 -1.27
CA LEU A 22 0.88 -4.86 -0.81
C LEU A 22 0.24 -4.38 -2.09
N ALA A 23 -0.86 -5.02 -2.50
CA ALA A 23 -1.73 -4.45 -3.50
C ALA A 23 -2.16 -3.08 -2.93
N SER A 24 -1.55 -2.03 -3.44
CA SER A 24 -1.76 -0.67 -2.98
C SER A 24 -3.00 -0.15 -3.71
N SER A 25 -4.17 -0.30 -3.10
CA SER A 25 -5.39 0.32 -3.61
C SER A 25 -5.28 1.85 -3.48
N LEU A 26 -5.70 2.58 -4.51
CA LEU A 26 -5.81 4.03 -4.50
C LEU A 26 -7.23 4.39 -4.07
N ILE A 27 -7.38 5.10 -2.95
CA ILE A 27 -8.69 5.46 -2.38
C ILE A 27 -8.79 6.98 -2.35
N GLY A 28 -9.86 7.52 -2.94
CA GLY A 28 -10.26 8.91 -2.91
C GLY A 28 -10.97 9.29 -1.62
N SER A 29 -11.79 10.33 -1.68
CA SER A 29 -12.48 10.95 -0.56
C SER A 29 -13.96 11.17 -0.87
N ASP A 30 -14.70 11.82 0.04
CA ASP A 30 -16.09 12.22 -0.22
C ASP A 30 -16.20 13.55 -1.01
N GLU A 31 -15.07 14.10 -1.50
CA GLU A 31 -14.97 15.32 -2.30
C GLU A 31 -14.44 15.01 -3.72
N ASP A 32 -14.53 15.99 -4.64
CA ASP A 32 -14.04 15.84 -6.01
C ASP A 32 -12.51 15.59 -6.08
N ASP A 33 -12.12 14.39 -6.52
CA ASP A 33 -10.72 13.97 -6.60
C ASP A 33 -10.16 13.85 -8.03
N VAL A 34 -8.83 13.88 -8.13
CA VAL A 34 -8.09 13.51 -9.35
C VAL A 34 -7.18 12.34 -9.04
N LEU A 35 -7.63 11.14 -9.42
CA LEU A 35 -6.94 9.88 -9.13
C LEU A 35 -6.20 9.37 -10.37
N ARG A 36 -4.94 8.98 -10.20
CA ARG A 36 -4.09 8.52 -11.30
C ARG A 36 -3.43 7.20 -10.95
N GLY A 37 -3.90 6.15 -11.61
CA GLY A 37 -3.29 4.83 -11.61
C GLY A 37 -1.99 4.78 -12.41
N THR A 38 -1.51 3.57 -12.54
CA THR A 38 -0.22 3.18 -13.11
C THR A 38 -0.43 2.45 -14.43
N ALA A 39 0.63 1.89 -15.01
CA ALA A 39 0.51 1.03 -16.20
C ALA A 39 0.28 -0.45 -15.85
N GLN A 40 0.02 -0.77 -14.58
CA GLN A 40 -0.27 -2.11 -14.06
C GLN A 40 -1.74 -2.19 -13.63
N PRO A 41 -2.32 -3.39 -13.49
CA PRO A 41 -3.70 -3.51 -12.98
C PRO A 41 -3.85 -2.86 -11.59
N ASP A 42 -4.66 -1.82 -11.52
CA ASP A 42 -4.89 -1.06 -10.29
C ASP A 42 -6.30 -1.31 -9.72
N GLN A 43 -6.43 -1.11 -8.40
CA GLN A 43 -7.71 -0.98 -7.71
C GLN A 43 -7.84 0.47 -7.26
N ILE A 44 -8.73 1.22 -7.90
CA ILE A 44 -8.99 2.62 -7.61
C ILE A 44 -10.43 2.72 -7.10
N TYR A 45 -10.62 3.37 -5.97
CA TYR A 45 -11.92 3.65 -5.38
C TYR A 45 -12.04 5.16 -5.30
N ALA A 46 -12.87 5.77 -6.15
CA ALA A 46 -13.03 7.21 -6.18
C ALA A 46 -13.77 7.75 -4.94
N GLU A 47 -14.65 6.91 -4.37
CA GLU A 47 -15.58 7.24 -3.30
C GLU A 47 -16.66 8.24 -3.75
N GLY A 48 -16.82 9.40 -3.10
CA GLY A 48 -17.92 10.33 -3.37
C GLY A 48 -17.43 11.64 -3.99
N GLY A 49 -18.24 12.26 -4.85
CA GLY A 49 -17.85 13.48 -5.56
C GLY A 49 -17.89 13.31 -7.08
N ASP A 50 -17.54 14.36 -7.82
CA ASP A 50 -17.39 14.34 -9.27
C ASP A 50 -15.91 14.13 -9.66
N ASP A 51 -15.47 12.87 -9.63
CA ASP A 51 -14.06 12.52 -9.75
C ASP A 51 -13.53 12.44 -11.19
N ARG A 52 -12.22 12.65 -11.33
CA ARG A 52 -11.46 12.33 -12.55
C ARG A 52 -10.47 11.21 -12.28
N VAL A 53 -10.83 10.01 -12.74
CA VAL A 53 -10.00 8.81 -12.59
C VAL A 53 -9.28 8.47 -13.89
N PHE A 54 -7.97 8.32 -13.82
CA PHE A 54 -7.11 7.89 -14.91
C PHE A 54 -6.47 6.55 -14.55
N GLY A 55 -6.99 5.43 -15.06
CA GLY A 55 -6.46 4.09 -14.76
C GLY A 55 -4.98 3.91 -15.13
N GLY A 56 -4.51 4.57 -16.19
CA GLY A 56 -3.11 4.50 -16.63
C GLY A 56 -2.77 3.25 -17.46
N GLY A 57 -3.71 2.31 -17.58
CA GLY A 57 -3.67 1.14 -18.44
C GLY A 57 -3.39 -0.14 -17.66
N GLY A 58 -3.88 -1.27 -18.14
CA GLY A 58 -3.96 -2.49 -17.33
C GLY A 58 -5.41 -2.94 -17.22
N GLY A 59 -5.64 -4.07 -16.54
CA GLY A 59 -6.98 -4.54 -16.23
C GLY A 59 -7.45 -3.94 -14.91
N ASP A 60 -7.82 -2.66 -14.93
CA ASP A 60 -8.11 -1.89 -13.72
C ASP A 60 -9.52 -2.16 -13.18
N TYR A 61 -9.67 -2.01 -11.88
CA TYR A 61 -10.95 -1.92 -11.19
C TYR A 61 -11.09 -0.48 -10.69
N LEU A 62 -12.09 0.26 -11.17
CA LEU A 62 -12.34 1.68 -10.88
C LEU A 62 -13.72 1.87 -10.24
#